data_AF-A0A1T4XQ17-F1
#
_entry.id   AF-A0A1T4XQ17-F1
#
_cell.length_a   1.000
_cell.length_b   1.000
_cell.length_c   1.000
_cell.angle_alpha   90.00
_cell.angle_beta   90.00
_cell.angle_gamma   90.00
#
_symmetry.space_group_name_H-M   'P 1'
#
loop_
_entity.id
_entity.type
_entity.pdbx_description
1 polymer ?
#
loop_
_entity_poly.entity_id
_entity_poly.type
_entity_poly.pdbx_seq_one_letter_code
_entity_poly.pdbx_strand_id
1 'polypeptide(L)'
;MKEKIIAFLQDEKVKEFNKKIFNKKNLKKVIALIVILALLKITYLFMFEVKGVVKKVEGSKITVVNFLTTQTVDVGDFENILGNIQAGDRILIKKNLSGQVMSVKDYSYNIKDERAYDRHNFKGFHGRNFKRR
;
A
#
# COMPACT_ATOMS: atom_id res chain seq x y z
N MET A 1 -6.39 -27.48 2.93
CA MET A 1 -6.62 -26.11 3.47
C MET A 1 -8.10 -25.71 3.40
N LYS A 2 -8.78 -25.94 2.27
CA LYS A 2 -10.23 -25.71 2.12
C LYS A 2 -11.10 -26.49 3.12
N GLU A 3 -10.78 -27.75 3.38
CA GLU A 3 -11.52 -28.61 4.32
C GLU A 3 -11.50 -28.09 5.77
N LYS A 4 -10.36 -27.52 6.21
CA LYS A 4 -10.25 -26.91 7.55
C LYS A 4 -11.10 -25.66 7.69
N ILE A 5 -11.25 -24.88 6.62
CA ILE A 5 -12.10 -23.69 6.58
C ILE A 5 -13.58 -24.10 6.61
N ILE A 6 -13.96 -25.16 5.89
CA ILE A 6 -15.34 -25.68 5.88
C ILE A 6 -15.72 -26.25 7.24
N ALA A 7 -14.82 -26.99 7.90
CA ALA A 7 -15.05 -27.50 9.25
C ALA A 7 -15.20 -26.36 10.28
N PHE A 8 -14.40 -25.29 10.17
CA PHE A 8 -14.51 -24.12 11.03
C PHE A 8 -15.84 -23.35 10.84
N LEU A 9 -16.34 -23.27 9.60
CA LEU A 9 -17.64 -22.63 9.31
C LEU A 9 -18.83 -23.46 9.79
N GLN A 10 -18.66 -24.77 9.99
CA GLN A 10 -19.70 -25.66 10.50
C GLN A 10 -19.78 -25.70 12.03
N ASP A 11 -18.78 -25.14 12.72
CA ASP A 11 -18.75 -24.98 14.17
C ASP A 11 -20.00 -24.23 14.65
N GLU A 12 -20.62 -24.77 15.69
CA GLU A 12 -21.89 -24.31 16.24
C GLU A 12 -21.79 -22.87 16.73
N LYS A 13 -20.63 -22.52 17.29
CA LYS A 13 -20.28 -21.14 17.68
C LYS A 13 -20.32 -20.20 16.48
N VAL A 14 -19.69 -20.58 15.37
CA VAL A 14 -19.63 -19.75 14.15
C VAL A 14 -21.01 -19.61 13.50
N LYS A 15 -21.85 -20.65 13.55
CA LYS A 15 -23.24 -20.59 13.10
C LYS A 15 -24.10 -19.65 13.94
N GLU A 16 -23.98 -19.67 15.26
CA GLU A 16 -24.68 -18.73 16.14
C GLU A 16 -24.23 -17.28 15.93
N PHE A 17 -22.92 -17.06 15.80
CA PHE A 17 -22.38 -15.74 15.44
C PHE A 17 -22.90 -15.26 14.08
N ASN A 18 -22.90 -16.11 13.06
CA ASN A 18 -23.45 -15.78 11.75
C ASN A 18 -24.95 -15.45 11.85
N LYS A 19 -25.76 -16.24 12.56
CA LYS A 19 -27.20 -15.96 12.72
C LYS A 19 -27.45 -14.64 13.45
N LYS A 20 -26.62 -14.26 14.42
CA LYS A 20 -26.68 -12.99 15.16
C LYS A 20 -26.25 -11.79 14.33
N ILE A 21 -25.23 -11.96 13.48
CA ILE A 21 -24.67 -10.96 12.56
C ILE A 21 -25.60 -10.71 11.36
N PHE A 22 -26.18 -11.76 10.78
CA PHE A 22 -27.04 -11.71 9.59
C PHE A 22 -28.51 -11.34 9.89
N ASN A 23 -28.84 -10.94 11.12
CA ASN A 23 -30.10 -10.26 11.37
C ASN A 23 -30.09 -8.89 10.66
N LYS A 24 -31.13 -8.57 9.88
CA LYS A 24 -31.20 -7.39 8.97
C LYS A 24 -30.86 -6.06 9.68
N LYS A 25 -31.13 -5.96 10.99
CA LYS A 25 -30.80 -4.80 11.85
C LYS A 25 -29.31 -4.72 12.23
N ASN A 26 -28.67 -5.88 12.45
CA ASN A 26 -27.26 -5.97 12.82
C ASN A 26 -26.34 -5.94 11.60
N LEU A 27 -26.82 -6.42 10.45
CA LEU A 27 -26.06 -6.41 9.19
C LEU A 27 -25.62 -4.99 8.80
N LYS A 28 -26.51 -3.98 8.93
CA LYS A 28 -26.16 -2.58 8.66
C LYS A 28 -25.04 -2.07 9.58
N LYS A 29 -25.09 -2.42 10.87
CA LYS A 29 -24.06 -2.03 11.85
C LYS A 29 -22.72 -2.69 11.53
N VAL A 30 -22.74 -3.96 11.12
CA VAL A 30 -21.53 -4.72 10.76
C VAL A 30 -20.91 -4.15 9.49
N ILE A 31 -21.71 -3.84 8.47
CA ILE A 31 -21.22 -3.18 7.25
C ILE A 31 -20.62 -1.81 7.59
N ALA A 32 -21.32 -0.99 8.40
CA ALA A 32 -20.79 0.30 8.82
C ALA A 32 -19.46 0.16 9.58
N LEU A 33 -19.34 -0.82 10.47
CA LEU A 33 -18.11 -1.11 11.20
C LEU A 33 -16.96 -1.50 10.25
N ILE A 34 -17.22 -2.34 9.25
CA ILE A 34 -16.22 -2.73 8.24
C ILE A 34 -15.74 -1.51 7.46
N VAL A 35 -16.66 -0.62 7.06
CA VAL A 35 -16.32 0.62 6.35
C VAL A 35 -15.45 1.53 7.24
N ILE A 36 -15.81 1.70 8.51
CA ILE A 36 -15.02 2.50 9.46
C ILE A 36 -13.61 1.92 9.64
N LEU A 37 -13.49 0.60 9.79
CA LEU A 37 -12.20 -0.08 9.91
C LEU A 37 -11.35 0.08 8.63
N ALA A 38 -11.96 0.00 7.46
CA ALA A 38 -11.29 0.22 6.19
C ALA A 38 -10.77 1.67 6.08
N LEU A 39 -11.59 2.66 6.44
CA LEU A 39 -11.20 4.07 6.44
C LEU A 39 -10.05 4.32 7.41
N LEU A 40 -10.15 3.84 8.65
CA LEU A 40 -9.07 3.95 9.64
C LEU A 40 -7.75 3.39 9.14
N LYS A 41 -7.78 2.22 8.48
CA LYS A 41 -6.58 1.60 7.91
C LYS A 41 -5.97 2.45 6.81
N ILE A 42 -6.79 3.03 5.93
CA ILE A 42 -6.31 3.92 4.86
C ILE A 42 -5.69 5.18 5.47
N THR A 43 -6.35 5.82 6.43
CA THR A 43 -5.83 7.01 7.11
C THR A 43 -4.51 6.71 7.83
N TYR A 44 -4.42 5.56 8.49
CA TYR A 44 -3.18 5.11 9.13
C TYR A 44 -2.04 5.00 8.11
N LEU A 45 -2.28 4.31 6.98
CA LEU A 45 -1.27 4.19 5.93
C LEU A 45 -0.84 5.56 5.39
N PHE A 46 -1.78 6.48 5.16
CA PHE A 46 -1.45 7.83 4.68
C PHE A 46 -0.66 8.68 5.67
N MET A 47 -0.91 8.50 6.97
CA MET A 47 -0.29 9.30 8.00
C MET A 47 1.12 8.80 8.35
N PHE A 48 1.34 7.49 8.29
CA PHE A 48 2.60 6.85 8.69
C PHE A 48 3.47 6.38 7.52
N GLU A 49 2.96 6.32 6.30
CA GLU A 49 3.73 5.95 5.12
C GLU A 49 3.59 7.00 4.01
N VAL A 50 4.71 7.62 3.64
CA VAL A 50 4.79 8.55 2.50
C VAL A 50 5.49 7.82 1.37
N LYS A 51 4.69 7.38 0.40
CA LYS A 51 5.15 6.70 -0.83
C LYS A 51 4.98 7.64 -2.01
N GLY A 52 6.03 7.89 -2.79
CA GLY A 52 5.91 8.71 -3.98
C GLY A 52 7.21 8.95 -4.72
N VAL A 53 7.21 9.98 -5.56
CA VAL A 53 8.37 10.48 -6.31
C VAL A 53 8.90 11.74 -5.62
N VAL A 54 10.20 11.84 -5.45
CA VAL A 54 10.86 13.03 -4.91
C VAL A 54 10.75 14.14 -5.94
N LYS A 55 10.12 15.26 -5.56
CA LYS A 55 10.05 16.47 -6.39
C LYS A 55 11.22 17.41 -6.09
N LYS A 56 11.59 17.52 -4.81
CA LYS A 56 12.61 18.46 -4.33
C LYS A 56 13.26 17.93 -3.06
N VAL A 57 14.55 18.19 -2.90
CA VAL A 57 15.31 17.98 -1.67
C VAL A 57 15.92 19.32 -1.27
N GLU A 58 15.68 19.76 -0.04
CA GLU A 58 16.18 21.01 0.55
C GLU A 58 16.81 20.70 1.92
N GLY A 59 18.12 20.44 1.95
CA GLY A 59 18.80 20.01 3.18
C GLY A 59 18.15 18.74 3.75
N SER A 60 17.68 18.83 5.00
CA SER A 60 16.97 17.73 5.69
C SER A 60 15.52 17.53 5.24
N LYS A 61 14.97 18.35 4.34
CA LYS A 61 13.56 18.28 3.93
C LYS A 61 13.41 17.67 2.54
N ILE A 62 12.55 16.66 2.42
CA ILE A 62 12.18 16.04 1.15
C ILE A 62 10.72 16.34 0.83
N THR A 63 10.46 16.87 -0.36
CA THR A 63 9.11 16.97 -0.91
C THR A 63 8.84 15.75 -1.79
N VAL A 64 7.89 14.92 -1.35
CA VAL A 64 7.44 13.73 -2.07
C VAL A 64 6.05 13.97 -2.65
N VAL A 65 5.88 13.61 -3.92
CA VAL A 65 4.62 13.71 -4.65
C VAL A 65 4.11 12.31 -4.94
N ASN A 66 2.85 12.07 -4.59
CA ASN A 66 2.09 10.90 -5.03
C ASN A 66 0.87 11.36 -5.84
N PHE A 67 0.17 10.43 -6.49
CA PHE A 67 -1.05 10.70 -7.27
C PHE A 67 -2.14 11.45 -6.51
N LEU A 68 -2.18 11.30 -5.18
CA LEU A 68 -3.23 11.89 -4.34
C LEU A 68 -2.79 13.13 -3.58
N THR A 69 -1.53 13.22 -3.16
CA THR A 69 -1.04 14.29 -2.28
C THR A 69 0.42 14.63 -2.53
N THR A 70 0.79 15.89 -2.31
CA THR A 70 2.19 16.31 -2.14
C THR A 70 2.46 16.53 -0.65
N GLN A 71 3.55 15.97 -0.13
CA GLN A 71 3.92 16.10 1.27
C GLN A 71 5.41 16.43 1.40
N THR A 72 5.73 17.36 2.29
CA THR A 72 7.12 17.65 2.68
C THR A 72 7.39 17.00 4.02
N VAL A 73 8.47 16.22 4.09
CA VAL A 73 8.88 15.49 5.28
C VAL A 73 10.28 15.91 5.67
N ASP A 74 10.46 16.26 6.94
CA ASP A 74 11.78 16.49 7.53
C ASP A 74 12.35 15.15 7.97
N VAL A 75 13.50 14.77 7.40
CA VAL A 75 14.17 13.50 7.65
C VAL A 75 15.36 13.64 8.61
N GLY A 76 15.70 14.86 9.07
CA GLY A 76 16.68 15.12 10.14
C GLY A 76 17.92 14.21 10.10
N ASP A 77 17.98 13.28 11.05
CA ASP A 77 19.12 12.35 11.28
C ASP A 77 19.41 11.37 10.12
N PHE A 78 18.51 11.25 9.13
CA PHE A 78 18.71 10.42 7.95
C PHE A 78 19.44 11.16 6.80
N GLU A 79 20.07 12.31 7.09
CA GLU A 79 20.88 13.09 6.15
C GLU A 79 21.94 12.27 5.38
N ASN A 80 22.54 11.26 6.02
CA ASN A 80 23.50 10.38 5.32
C ASN A 80 22.86 9.54 4.19
N ILE A 81 21.55 9.32 4.23
CA ILE A 81 20.79 8.63 3.17
C ILE A 81 20.33 9.63 2.10
N LEU A 82 20.13 10.91 2.47
CA LEU A 82 19.76 11.99 1.54
C LEU A 82 20.81 12.26 0.47
N GLY A 83 22.09 12.07 0.77
CA GLY A 83 23.17 12.27 -0.23
C GLY A 83 23.00 11.43 -1.49
N ASN A 84 22.24 10.33 -1.41
CA ASN A 84 21.94 9.46 -2.55
C ASN A 84 20.54 9.65 -3.14
N ILE A 85 19.66 10.45 -2.50
CA ILE A 85 18.28 10.66 -2.94
C ILE A 85 18.20 11.96 -3.74
N GLN A 86 17.74 11.87 -4.99
CA GLN A 86 17.61 13.00 -5.91
C GLN A 86 16.16 13.20 -6.35
N ALA A 87 15.90 14.37 -6.93
CA ALA A 87 14.62 14.63 -7.57
C ALA A 87 14.40 13.64 -8.73
N GLY A 88 13.23 13.01 -8.76
CA GLY A 88 12.87 11.93 -9.70
C GLY A 88 12.89 10.54 -9.07
N ASP A 89 13.55 10.35 -7.93
CA ASP A 89 13.64 9.06 -7.25
C ASP A 89 12.31 8.67 -6.60
N ARG A 90 12.08 7.37 -6.50
CA ARG A 90 10.88 6.81 -5.86
C ARG A 90 11.21 6.29 -4.48
N ILE A 91 10.67 6.95 -3.46
CA ILE A 91 11.04 6.66 -2.07
C ILE A 91 9.83 6.34 -1.18
N LEU A 92 10.06 5.50 -0.17
CA LEU A 92 9.12 5.16 0.90
C LEU A 92 9.68 5.73 2.18
N ILE A 93 8.96 6.67 2.78
CA ILE A 93 9.27 7.18 4.10
C ILE A 93 8.27 6.58 5.08
N LYS A 94 8.76 5.89 6.11
CA LYS A 94 7.95 5.39 7.22
C LYS A 94 8.14 6.27 8.45
N LYS A 95 7.04 6.59 9.11
CA LYS A 95 7.00 7.39 10.34
C LYS A 95 6.48 6.55 11.51
N ASN A 96 6.89 6.89 12.73
CA ASN A 96 6.33 6.34 13.96
C ASN A 96 5.01 7.05 14.34
N LEU A 97 4.36 6.60 15.41
CA LEU A 97 3.13 7.19 15.95
C LEU A 97 3.28 8.67 16.33
N SER A 98 4.48 9.10 16.67
CA SER A 98 4.82 10.50 16.99
C SER A 98 5.11 11.34 15.74
N GLY A 99 5.01 10.76 14.53
CA GLY A 99 5.28 11.44 13.26
C GLY A 99 6.76 11.57 12.89
N GLN A 100 7.67 11.02 13.70
CA GLN A 100 9.11 11.02 13.43
C GLN A 100 9.44 9.97 12.37
N VAL A 101 10.38 10.31 11.48
CA VAL A 101 10.85 9.38 10.45
C VAL A 101 11.59 8.23 11.12
N MET A 102 11.21 7.01 10.77
CA MET A 102 11.88 5.78 11.22
C MET A 102 12.75 5.16 10.12
N SER A 103 12.38 5.37 8.86
CA SER A 103 13.09 4.76 7.74
C SER A 103 12.79 5.51 6.44
N VAL A 104 13.82 5.68 5.63
CA VAL A 104 13.73 6.15 4.25
C VAL A 104 14.30 5.04 3.36
N LYS A 105 13.52 4.56 2.40
CA LYS A 105 13.96 3.54 1.45
C LYS A 105 13.73 4.02 0.03
N ASP A 106 14.78 3.99 -0.79
CA ASP A 106 14.64 4.08 -2.24
C ASP A 106 14.16 2.72 -2.79
N TYR A 107 13.12 2.74 -3.63
CA TYR A 107 12.61 1.56 -4.31
C TYR A 107 12.53 1.77 -5.83
N SER A 108 13.27 2.74 -6.36
CA SER A 108 13.39 3.02 -7.80
C SER A 108 13.75 1.77 -8.63
N TYR A 109 14.40 0.77 -8.03
CA TYR A 109 14.77 -0.50 -8.68
C TYR A 109 13.68 -1.59 -8.72
N ASN A 110 12.59 -1.52 -7.95
CA ASN A 110 11.65 -2.65 -7.80
C ASN A 110 10.45 -2.69 -8.77
N ILE A 111 10.39 -1.80 -9.77
CA ILE A 111 9.27 -1.77 -10.73
C ILE A 111 9.36 -2.87 -11.80
N LYS A 112 10.51 -3.54 -11.95
CA LYS A 112 10.65 -4.63 -12.92
C LYS A 112 10.08 -5.96 -12.42
N ASP A 113 10.05 -6.22 -11.12
CA ASP A 113 9.63 -7.54 -10.60
C ASP A 113 8.14 -7.64 -10.26
N GLU A 114 7.48 -6.53 -9.92
CA GLU A 114 6.03 -6.57 -9.63
C GLU A 114 5.16 -6.71 -10.90
N ARG A 115 5.69 -6.40 -12.09
CA ARG A 115 5.01 -6.67 -13.37
C ARG A 115 5.38 -8.03 -13.98
N ALA A 116 6.22 -8.83 -13.31
CA ALA A 116 6.54 -10.18 -13.78
C ALA A 116 5.47 -11.20 -13.37
N TYR A 117 4.69 -10.94 -12.31
CA TYR A 117 3.65 -11.87 -11.84
C TYR A 117 2.31 -11.77 -12.59
N ASP A 118 2.07 -10.70 -13.37
CA ASP A 118 0.81 -10.51 -14.11
C ASP A 118 0.88 -10.86 -15.61
N ARG A 119 2.01 -11.40 -16.11
CA ARG A 119 2.17 -11.72 -17.54
C ARG A 119 2.03 -13.19 -17.91
N HIS A 120 1.42 -14.02 -17.06
CA HIS A 120 1.18 -15.43 -17.42
C HIS A 120 -0.19 -15.73 -18.04
N ASN A 121 -1.02 -14.72 -18.38
CA ASN A 121 -2.37 -14.96 -18.96
C ASN A 121 -2.69 -14.27 -20.30
N PHE A 122 -1.70 -13.82 -21.07
CA PHE A 122 -1.92 -13.44 -22.48
C PHE A 122 -1.16 -14.36 -23.44
N LYS A 123 -1.57 -15.64 -23.49
CA LYS A 123 -1.36 -16.47 -24.67
C LYS A 123 -2.43 -16.10 -25.70
N GLY A 124 -2.01 -15.41 -26.75
CA GLY A 124 -2.79 -15.24 -27.97
C GLY A 124 -2.86 -13.80 -28.42
N PHE A 125 -1.90 -13.38 -29.25
CA PHE A 125 -2.17 -12.78 -30.55
C PHE A 125 -0.83 -12.64 -31.30
N HIS A 126 -0.68 -13.44 -32.35
CA HIS A 126 0.36 -13.30 -33.36
C HIS A 126 0.22 -11.96 -34.08
N GLY A 127 1.33 -11.26 -34.35
CA GLY A 127 1.24 -10.00 -35.08
C GLY A 127 2.55 -9.29 -35.42
N ARG A 128 3.38 -9.96 -36.23
CA ARG A 128 4.30 -9.38 -37.25
C ARG A 128 5.38 -8.36 -36.84
N ASN A 129 6.61 -8.75 -37.20
CA ASN A 129 7.83 -7.95 -37.35
C ASN A 129 7.58 -6.56 -37.96
N PHE A 130 8.10 -5.52 -37.31
CA PHE A 130 8.51 -4.29 -37.99
C PHE A 130 10.01 -4.06 -37.80
N LYS A 131 10.73 -4.24 -38.91
CA LYS A 131 12.13 -3.88 -39.09
C LYS A 131 12.24 -2.36 -38.98
N ARG A 132 13.11 -1.89 -38.07
CA ARG A 132 13.55 -0.49 -38.02
C ARG A 132 14.34 -0.16 -39.30
N ARG A 133 14.01 0.96 -39.93
CA ARG A 133 14.96 1.83 -40.65
C ARG A 133 14.95 3.17 -39.94
#